data_AF-K8E8W5-F1
#
_entry.id   AF-K8E8W5-F1
#
_cell.length_a   1.000
_cell.length_b   1.000
_cell.length_c   1.000
_cell.angle_alpha   90.00
_cell.angle_beta   90.00
_cell.angle_gamma   90.00
#
_symmetry.space_group_name_H-M   'P 1'
#
loop_
_entity.id
_entity.type
_entity.pdbx_description
1 polymer ?
#
loop_
_entity_poly.entity_id
_entity_poly.type
_entity_poly.pdbx_seq_one_letter_code
_entity_poly.pdbx_strand_id
1 'polypeptide(L)'
;MHSVLLNATSRAKPFAPFEENETSTKERTWKREEIVVIFVVLPFFQPCKAVSTLGRNRIECSSKHIFIFPKNMSIDHRGGGGVLNHEQPHSSSFLSLFKSALYVWHSFVRCVGVYAFVQIGKTIVIYKKKYPYKRVVRGWVPWSGSEHAEDVLVVDCTHAKNKTITHHKGSSTPREVKVGDTSTENVLHAIKTRHRFTTKRGKVSRVTCDHFDIDGLISVFSVLHPNDAVKYEEILVEAARIGDFREFEHVNVVAPASVKALRLCSYINQVEKERFNLPFVGDEKENCLLKYKHFLEYFKGYVVACGTCDVDRIHEEFELTMEGEEEFSKVLRDAKLVREHKNDITKWFEVSTTVVKLPKPVHYYALFGATVGTDTCIAIYDGKRYEVEHKYTTFVDVQSRETQPRLDLTHLAKTLNALEEDDGIKRNFKWEVAGVTDTGPLLRLHDLSASARLTKAERYQHPDQRKINPSSIPQSAFLETVKSYLTFGQKEMARYAKINPLAGREVDCVGDGSGYLRGKNWTWKETQTLNANVDWSAWDRERTSA
;
A
#
# COMPACT_ATOMS: atom_id res chain seq x y z
N MET A 1 -3.50 -31.89 -42.64
CA MET A 1 -3.64 -33.34 -42.90
C MET A 1 -3.60 -34.07 -41.56
N HIS A 2 -4.71 -34.75 -41.24
CA HIS A 2 -4.95 -35.85 -40.28
C HIS A 2 -4.11 -35.93 -38.98
N SER A 3 -4.64 -35.66 -37.79
CA SER A 3 -5.65 -36.40 -36.97
C SER A 3 -5.16 -37.75 -36.44
N VAL A 4 -5.15 -37.94 -35.12
CA VAL A 4 -5.89 -39.02 -34.43
C VAL A 4 -6.17 -38.57 -32.97
N LEU A 5 -7.46 -38.67 -32.62
CA LEU A 5 -8.09 -38.51 -31.31
C LEU A 5 -7.88 -39.73 -30.41
N LEU A 6 -7.99 -39.54 -29.09
CA LEU A 6 -8.74 -40.45 -28.22
C LEU A 6 -9.45 -39.67 -27.09
N ASN A 7 -10.76 -39.87 -27.04
CA ASN A 7 -11.73 -39.33 -26.08
C ASN A 7 -11.68 -40.07 -24.74
N ALA A 8 -11.93 -39.36 -23.65
CA ALA A 8 -12.59 -39.92 -22.47
C ALA A 8 -13.52 -38.86 -21.85
N THR A 9 -14.82 -39.09 -22.03
CA THR A 9 -15.93 -38.30 -21.48
C THR A 9 -16.37 -38.83 -20.11
N SER A 10 -16.58 -37.97 -19.12
CA SER A 10 -17.54 -38.24 -18.05
C SER A 10 -18.34 -36.98 -17.71
N ARG A 11 -19.65 -37.09 -17.95
CA ARG A 11 -20.70 -36.10 -17.70
C ARG A 11 -20.93 -35.92 -16.20
N ALA A 12 -21.04 -34.68 -15.74
CA ALA A 12 -21.79 -34.33 -14.53
C ALA A 12 -22.89 -33.33 -14.91
N LYS A 13 -24.15 -33.67 -14.60
CA LYS A 13 -25.34 -32.84 -14.82
C LYS A 13 -25.45 -31.74 -13.75
N PRO A 14 -26.05 -30.58 -14.06
CA PRO A 14 -26.32 -29.52 -13.09
C PRO A 14 -27.59 -29.83 -12.28
N PHE A 15 -27.56 -29.51 -10.98
CA PHE A 15 -28.74 -29.50 -10.12
C PHE A 15 -29.48 -28.16 -10.27
N ALA A 16 -30.78 -28.24 -10.51
CA ALA A 16 -31.74 -27.14 -10.51
C ALA A 16 -32.26 -26.88 -9.07
N PRO A 17 -32.90 -25.72 -8.79
CA PRO A 17 -33.13 -25.21 -7.45
C PRO A 17 -34.42 -25.77 -6.82
N PHE A 18 -34.44 -25.82 -5.50
CA PHE A 18 -35.62 -26.14 -4.70
C PHE A 18 -36.18 -24.85 -4.10
N GLU A 19 -37.41 -24.50 -4.47
CA GLU A 19 -38.28 -23.58 -3.74
C GLU A 19 -39.01 -24.35 -2.64
N GLU A 20 -39.12 -23.79 -1.43
CA GLU A 20 -40.29 -23.99 -0.58
C GLU A 20 -40.44 -22.83 0.44
N ASN A 21 -41.70 -22.46 0.64
CA ASN A 21 -42.20 -21.28 1.36
C ASN A 21 -42.29 -21.47 2.89
N GLU A 22 -42.16 -20.33 3.57
CA GLU A 22 -42.77 -19.86 4.84
C GLU A 22 -43.14 -20.86 5.96
N THR A 23 -42.59 -20.66 7.18
CA THR A 23 -43.23 -19.92 8.29
C THR A 23 -42.50 -20.11 9.63
N SER A 24 -42.32 -18.99 10.35
CA SER A 24 -42.37 -18.81 11.81
C SER A 24 -41.70 -19.84 12.75
N THR A 25 -40.62 -19.43 13.43
CA THR A 25 -40.62 -19.17 14.89
C THR A 25 -39.27 -18.59 15.37
N LYS A 26 -39.36 -17.69 16.37
CA LYS A 26 -38.24 -17.00 17.01
C LYS A 26 -37.37 -17.97 17.82
N GLU A 27 -36.08 -18.08 17.49
CA GLU A 27 -35.06 -18.45 18.47
C GLU A 27 -33.81 -17.56 18.35
N ARG A 28 -33.48 -16.89 19.45
CA ARG A 28 -32.24 -16.14 19.66
C ARG A 28 -31.12 -17.14 19.93
N THR A 29 -30.36 -17.51 18.91
CA THR A 29 -29.08 -18.22 19.10
C THR A 29 -27.93 -17.24 19.26
N TRP A 30 -27.43 -17.14 20.49
CA TRP A 30 -26.14 -16.52 20.80
C TRP A 30 -25.02 -17.40 20.25
N LYS A 31 -24.31 -16.94 19.21
CA LYS A 31 -23.07 -17.60 18.76
C LYS A 31 -21.98 -17.36 19.80
N ARG A 32 -21.65 -18.41 20.57
CA ARG A 32 -20.42 -18.50 21.36
C ARG A 32 -19.24 -18.65 20.40
N GLU A 33 -18.19 -17.86 20.62
CA GLU A 33 -16.89 -18.08 19.99
C GLU A 33 -16.32 -19.40 20.54
N GLU A 34 -16.15 -20.39 19.66
CA GLU A 34 -15.49 -21.65 20.00
C GLU A 34 -13.98 -21.41 20.13
N ILE A 35 -13.47 -21.55 21.36
CA ILE A 35 -12.03 -21.67 21.61
C ILE A 35 -11.66 -23.12 21.32
N VAL A 36 -11.03 -23.36 20.16
CA VAL A 36 -10.41 -24.66 19.85
C VAL A 36 -9.17 -24.82 20.72
N VAL A 37 -9.29 -25.60 21.80
CA VAL A 37 -8.14 -26.06 22.60
C VAL A 37 -7.63 -27.35 21.98
N ILE A 38 -6.49 -27.27 21.28
CA ILE A 38 -5.80 -28.45 20.75
C ILE A 38 -5.13 -29.17 21.93
N PHE A 39 -5.64 -30.35 22.29
CA PHE A 39 -4.95 -31.27 23.20
C PHE A 39 -3.86 -32.00 22.42
N VAL A 40 -2.61 -31.62 22.61
CA VAL A 40 -1.46 -32.42 22.17
C VAL A 40 -1.30 -33.57 23.16
N VAL A 41 -1.74 -34.76 22.77
CA VAL A 41 -1.43 -36.00 23.49
C VAL A 41 -0.01 -36.41 23.10
N LEU A 42 0.94 -36.26 24.01
CA LEU A 42 2.31 -36.78 23.84
C LEU A 42 2.33 -38.28 24.18
N PRO A 43 2.77 -39.18 23.28
CA PRO A 43 2.96 -40.58 23.63
C PRO A 43 4.31 -40.76 24.33
N PHE A 44 4.30 -40.90 25.65
CA PHE A 44 5.43 -41.48 26.38
C PHE A 44 5.14 -42.96 26.57
N PHE A 45 5.73 -43.81 25.73
CA PHE A 45 6.24 -45.17 26.01
C PHE A 45 6.62 -45.81 24.67
N GLN A 46 7.91 -45.77 24.31
CA GLN A 46 8.49 -46.76 23.40
C GLN A 46 9.39 -47.69 24.23
N PRO A 47 9.28 -49.02 24.06
CA PRO A 47 10.24 -49.94 24.64
C PRO A 47 11.55 -49.90 23.84
N CYS A 48 12.67 -49.63 24.51
CA CYS A 48 14.00 -49.71 23.93
C CYS A 48 14.28 -51.15 23.45
N LYS A 49 14.50 -51.33 22.14
CA LYS A 49 15.23 -52.49 21.63
C LYS A 49 16.72 -52.28 21.94
N ALA A 50 17.30 -53.20 22.71
CA ALA A 50 18.74 -53.30 22.87
C ALA A 50 19.36 -53.75 21.54
N VAL A 51 20.25 -52.94 20.99
CA VAL A 51 21.20 -53.35 19.94
C VAL A 51 22.59 -53.15 20.53
N SER A 52 23.32 -54.25 20.67
CA SER A 52 24.72 -54.26 21.07
C SER A 52 25.60 -53.88 19.88
N THR A 53 26.38 -52.81 20.01
CA THR A 53 27.63 -52.66 19.25
C THR A 53 28.60 -51.78 20.03
N LEU A 54 29.79 -52.34 20.24
CA LEU A 54 30.97 -51.65 20.76
C LEU A 54 31.34 -50.46 19.87
N GLY A 55 31.70 -49.33 20.49
CA GLY A 55 32.35 -48.23 19.80
C GLY A 55 32.43 -46.99 20.67
N ARG A 56 33.63 -46.72 21.22
CA ARG A 56 33.96 -45.50 21.97
C ARG A 56 33.60 -44.26 21.15
N ASN A 57 32.73 -43.40 21.68
CA ASN A 57 32.88 -41.94 21.64
C ASN A 57 31.92 -41.26 22.61
N ARG A 58 32.49 -40.37 23.42
CA ARG A 58 31.85 -39.59 24.48
C ARG A 58 31.03 -38.47 23.84
N ILE A 59 29.72 -38.42 24.10
CA ILE A 59 28.90 -37.23 23.89
C ILE A 59 28.49 -36.73 25.28
N GLU A 60 29.00 -35.57 25.67
CA GLU A 60 28.56 -34.86 26.87
C GLU A 60 27.18 -34.27 26.63
N CYS A 61 26.17 -34.80 27.32
CA CYS A 61 24.86 -34.19 27.42
C CYS A 61 24.72 -33.61 28.83
N SER A 62 24.82 -32.28 28.95
CA SER A 62 24.62 -31.58 30.21
C SER A 62 23.12 -31.49 30.52
N SER A 63 22.65 -32.32 31.45
CA SER A 63 21.37 -32.10 32.13
C SER A 63 21.52 -32.56 33.57
N LYS A 64 21.93 -31.62 34.44
CA LYS A 64 21.94 -31.83 35.88
C LYS A 64 20.49 -31.87 36.37
N HIS A 65 19.94 -33.07 36.50
CA HIS A 65 18.85 -33.33 37.45
C HIS A 65 19.35 -34.37 38.45
N ILE A 66 19.90 -33.86 39.55
CA ILE A 66 20.27 -34.63 40.73
C ILE A 66 18.95 -34.99 41.43
N PHE A 67 18.56 -36.27 41.38
CA PHE A 67 17.61 -36.82 42.33
C PHE A 67 18.40 -37.34 43.54
N ILE A 68 18.37 -36.58 44.64
CA ILE A 68 18.91 -37.03 45.92
C ILE A 68 17.89 -38.00 46.52
N PHE A 69 18.20 -39.30 46.49
CA PHE A 69 17.53 -40.27 47.35
C PHE A 69 18.18 -40.22 48.74
N PRO A 70 17.41 -40.23 49.85
CA PRO A 70 18.01 -40.39 51.17
C PRO A 70 18.58 -41.82 51.29
N LYS A 71 19.91 -41.91 51.32
CA LYS A 71 20.65 -43.06 51.85
C LYS A 71 20.35 -43.13 53.35
N ASN A 72 19.68 -44.20 53.79
CA ASN A 72 19.91 -44.84 55.08
C ASN A 72 19.23 -46.21 55.08
N MET A 73 19.98 -47.23 54.66
CA MET A 73 19.73 -48.60 55.09
C MET A 73 21.09 -49.30 55.19
N SER A 74 21.64 -49.27 56.40
CA SER A 74 22.76 -50.11 56.80
C SER A 74 22.22 -51.51 57.04
N ILE A 75 22.69 -52.48 56.26
CA ILE A 75 22.47 -53.91 56.52
C ILE A 75 23.61 -54.35 57.43
N ASP A 76 23.29 -54.64 58.69
CA ASP A 76 24.21 -55.30 59.62
C ASP A 76 23.80 -56.77 59.75
N HIS A 77 24.75 -57.66 59.47
CA HIS A 77 24.62 -59.11 59.55
C HIS A 77 24.99 -59.56 60.96
N ARG A 78 24.02 -59.93 61.80
CA ARG A 78 24.24 -60.94 62.85
C ARG A 78 23.03 -61.84 63.02
N GLY A 79 23.31 -63.14 62.99
CA GLY A 79 22.35 -64.22 63.18
C GLY A 79 21.85 -64.33 64.62
N GLY A 80 20.72 -65.01 64.75
CA GLY A 80 20.12 -65.40 66.01
C GLY A 80 18.72 -65.93 65.72
N GLY A 81 18.55 -67.25 65.85
CA GLY A 81 17.30 -67.94 65.59
C GLY A 81 16.16 -67.48 66.51
N GLY A 82 14.94 -67.56 66.01
CA GLY A 82 13.75 -67.23 66.77
C GLY A 82 12.48 -67.32 65.94
N VAL A 83 11.85 -68.49 65.99
CA VAL A 83 10.40 -68.76 66.04
C VAL A 83 9.49 -67.94 65.09
N LEU A 84 8.93 -68.67 64.11
CA LEU A 84 7.79 -68.28 63.29
C LEU A 84 6.57 -67.95 64.17
N ASN A 85 6.18 -66.68 64.22
CA ASN A 85 4.83 -66.27 64.60
C ASN A 85 4.12 -65.65 63.39
N HIS A 86 2.97 -66.23 63.07
CA HIS A 86 1.99 -65.72 62.12
C HIS A 86 1.38 -64.43 62.69
N GLU A 87 1.92 -63.27 62.31
CA GLU A 87 1.24 -61.99 62.51
C GLU A 87 0.41 -61.63 61.28
N GLN A 88 -0.85 -61.29 61.54
CA GLN A 88 -1.81 -60.85 60.54
C GLN A 88 -1.38 -59.52 59.91
N PRO A 89 -1.67 -59.28 58.61
CA PRO A 89 -1.34 -58.02 57.97
C PRO A 89 -2.19 -56.89 58.55
N HIS A 90 -1.56 -56.04 59.36
CA HIS A 90 -2.15 -54.78 59.78
C HIS A 90 -2.50 -53.92 58.56
N SER A 91 -3.74 -53.44 58.51
CA SER A 91 -4.35 -52.55 57.51
C SER A 91 -3.72 -51.15 57.40
N SER A 92 -2.55 -50.92 58.00
CA SER A 92 -1.84 -49.63 58.02
C SER A 92 -0.92 -49.40 56.82
N SER A 93 -0.51 -50.45 56.11
CA SER A 93 0.39 -50.35 54.94
C SER A 93 -0.31 -49.77 53.70
N PHE A 94 -1.59 -50.11 53.50
CA PHE A 94 -2.38 -49.63 52.37
C PHE A 94 -2.68 -48.13 52.48
N LEU A 95 -3.00 -47.65 53.68
CA LEU A 95 -3.29 -46.23 53.92
C LEU A 95 -2.03 -45.34 53.75
N SER A 96 -0.86 -45.87 54.12
CA SER A 96 0.43 -45.21 53.93
C SER A 96 0.79 -45.09 52.45
N LEU A 97 0.69 -46.20 51.71
CA LEU A 97 0.90 -46.23 50.25
C LEU A 97 -0.07 -45.32 49.50
N PHE A 98 -1.34 -45.29 49.91
CA PHE A 98 -2.34 -44.41 49.33
C PHE A 98 -2.03 -42.93 49.58
N LYS A 99 -1.60 -42.55 50.80
CA LYS A 99 -1.18 -41.17 51.11
C LYS A 99 0.07 -40.76 50.33
N SER A 100 1.05 -41.64 50.18
CA SER A 100 2.25 -41.39 49.37
C SER A 100 1.91 -41.26 47.88
N ALA A 101 1.02 -42.10 47.35
CA ALA A 101 0.53 -42.00 45.98
C ALA A 101 -0.25 -40.69 45.76
N LEU A 102 -1.09 -40.27 46.71
CA LEU A 102 -1.80 -38.99 46.66
C LEU A 102 -0.83 -37.81 46.68
N TYR A 103 0.24 -37.88 47.48
CA TYR A 103 1.26 -36.83 47.57
C TYR A 103 2.09 -36.70 46.28
N VAL A 104 2.48 -37.84 45.68
CA VAL A 104 3.16 -37.89 44.39
C VAL A 104 2.23 -37.36 43.29
N TRP A 105 0.96 -37.74 43.30
CA TRP A 105 -0.05 -37.23 42.37
C TRP A 105 -0.25 -35.72 42.51
N HIS A 106 -0.40 -35.19 43.73
CA HIS A 106 -0.50 -33.75 43.97
C HIS A 106 0.76 -32.98 43.53
N SER A 107 1.95 -33.53 43.79
CA SER A 107 3.22 -32.94 43.36
C SER A 107 3.34 -32.95 41.83
N PHE A 108 2.95 -34.05 41.18
CA PHE A 108 2.94 -34.18 39.72
C PHE A 108 1.97 -33.19 39.08
N VAL A 109 0.72 -33.09 39.57
CA VAL A 109 -0.28 -32.13 39.08
C VAL A 109 0.22 -30.69 39.24
N ARG A 110 0.90 -30.36 40.34
CA ARG A 110 1.54 -29.04 40.52
C ARG A 110 2.66 -28.79 39.52
N CYS A 111 3.55 -29.75 39.29
CA CYS A 111 4.62 -29.61 38.30
C CYS A 111 4.09 -29.44 36.88
N VAL A 112 3.08 -30.22 36.48
CA VAL A 112 2.41 -30.10 35.18
C VAL A 112 1.70 -28.75 35.05
N GLY A 113 1.01 -28.29 36.11
CA GLY A 113 0.37 -26.98 36.13
C GLY A 113 1.36 -25.82 35.97
N VAL A 114 2.51 -25.87 36.68
CA VAL A 114 3.58 -24.87 36.55
C VAL A 114 4.20 -24.90 35.14
N TYR A 115 4.46 -26.08 34.58
CA TYR A 115 4.97 -26.21 33.22
C TYR A 115 4.00 -25.63 32.19
N ALA A 116 2.72 -25.98 32.27
CA ALA A 116 1.68 -25.43 31.40
C ALA A 116 1.58 -23.91 31.51
N PHE A 117 1.63 -23.35 32.72
CA PHE A 117 1.61 -21.91 32.95
C PHE A 117 2.83 -21.21 32.33
N VAL A 118 4.04 -21.78 32.47
CA VAL A 118 5.26 -21.25 31.84
C VAL A 118 5.15 -21.30 30.31
N GLN A 119 4.64 -22.39 29.73
CA GLN A 119 4.46 -22.50 28.28
C GLN A 119 3.42 -21.51 27.77
N ILE A 120 2.29 -21.34 28.45
CA ILE A 120 1.28 -20.32 28.12
C ILE A 120 1.90 -18.91 28.21
N GLY A 121 2.65 -18.63 29.28
CA GLY A 121 3.36 -17.36 29.44
C GLY A 121 4.35 -17.08 28.29
N LYS A 122 5.17 -18.08 27.92
CA LYS A 122 6.08 -17.99 26.77
C LYS A 122 5.31 -17.74 25.47
N THR A 123 4.25 -18.48 25.21
CA THR A 123 3.39 -18.30 24.02
C THR A 123 2.78 -16.91 23.97
N ILE A 124 2.28 -16.38 25.10
CA ILE A 124 1.73 -15.02 25.17
C ILE A 124 2.82 -13.97 24.90
N VAL A 125 4.02 -14.14 25.44
CA VAL A 125 5.15 -13.22 25.21
C VAL A 125 5.58 -13.25 23.75
N ILE A 126 5.74 -14.44 23.17
CA ILE A 126 6.06 -14.62 21.74
C ILE A 126 4.98 -13.99 20.87
N TYR A 127 3.71 -14.25 21.18
CA TYR A 127 2.57 -13.70 20.45
C TYR A 127 2.53 -12.17 20.52
N LYS A 128 2.70 -11.58 21.71
CA LYS A 128 2.76 -10.11 21.88
C LYS A 128 3.96 -9.48 21.18
N LYS A 129 5.09 -10.20 21.12
CA LYS A 129 6.29 -9.75 20.38
C LYS A 129 6.09 -9.84 18.87
N LYS A 130 5.40 -10.89 18.38
CA LYS A 130 5.07 -11.08 16.96
C LYS A 130 3.97 -10.14 16.47
N TYR A 131 3.00 -9.83 17.33
CA TYR A 131 1.84 -8.98 17.01
C TYR A 131 1.71 -7.81 18.01
N PRO A 132 2.66 -6.85 17.99
CA PRO A 132 2.70 -5.74 18.94
C PRO A 132 1.57 -4.72 18.75
N TYR A 133 0.92 -4.71 17.57
CA TYR A 133 -0.18 -3.81 17.24
C TYR A 133 -1.53 -4.55 17.36
N LYS A 134 -2.39 -4.07 18.26
CA LYS A 134 -3.71 -4.66 18.45
C LYS A 134 -4.61 -4.26 17.28
N ARG A 135 -5.22 -5.25 16.61
CA ARG A 135 -6.29 -5.01 15.64
C ARG A 135 -7.51 -4.40 16.34
N VAL A 136 -7.81 -3.15 16.02
CA VAL A 136 -8.97 -2.41 16.56
C VAL A 136 -10.07 -2.29 15.51
N VAL A 137 -9.68 -2.07 14.25
CA VAL A 137 -10.58 -2.04 13.10
C VAL A 137 -10.88 -3.46 12.65
N ARG A 138 -12.18 -3.77 12.54
CA ARG A 138 -12.69 -5.12 12.33
C ARG A 138 -13.04 -5.39 10.88
N GLY A 139 -13.41 -4.36 10.12
CA GLY A 139 -13.76 -4.49 8.71
C GLY A 139 -13.70 -3.17 7.97
N TRP A 140 -13.61 -3.30 6.65
CA TRP A 140 -13.85 -2.22 5.71
C TRP A 140 -15.37 -2.08 5.48
N VAL A 141 -15.83 -0.86 5.23
CA VAL A 141 -17.20 -0.58 4.80
C VAL A 141 -17.19 0.22 3.49
N PRO A 142 -18.16 -0.01 2.59
CA PRO A 142 -18.26 0.77 1.37
C PRO A 142 -18.62 2.21 1.67
N TRP A 143 -18.01 3.13 0.94
CA TRP A 143 -18.32 4.56 1.05
C TRP A 143 -19.79 4.83 0.75
N SER A 144 -20.51 5.43 1.71
CA SER A 144 -21.89 5.87 1.51
C SER A 144 -22.05 7.39 1.39
N GLY A 145 -21.01 8.18 1.68
CA GLY A 145 -21.07 9.64 1.80
C GLY A 145 -21.84 10.15 3.03
N SER A 146 -22.55 9.26 3.72
CA SER A 146 -23.34 9.50 4.93
C SER A 146 -22.74 8.85 6.17
N GLU A 147 -21.47 8.42 6.08
CA GLU A 147 -20.73 7.85 7.20
C GLU A 147 -20.51 8.93 8.25
N HIS A 148 -21.53 9.27 9.04
CA HIS A 148 -21.45 10.15 10.20
C HIS A 148 -21.25 9.34 11.47
N ALA A 149 -20.70 8.14 11.33
CA ALA A 149 -20.49 7.24 12.43
C ALA A 149 -19.12 7.53 13.05
N GLU A 150 -19.11 7.94 14.31
CA GLU A 150 -17.88 8.24 15.05
C GLU A 150 -16.87 7.06 15.07
N ASP A 151 -17.32 5.86 14.74
CA ASP A 151 -16.53 4.63 14.71
C ASP A 151 -15.90 4.28 13.35
N VAL A 152 -16.01 5.15 12.34
CA VAL A 152 -15.34 4.95 11.05
C VAL A 152 -14.13 5.87 10.91
N LEU A 153 -13.00 5.29 10.53
CA LEU A 153 -11.80 5.99 10.08
C LEU A 153 -11.84 6.12 8.57
N VAL A 154 -11.73 7.34 8.08
CA VAL A 154 -11.60 7.64 6.67
C VAL A 154 -10.11 7.68 6.33
N VAL A 155 -9.70 6.91 5.34
CA VAL A 155 -8.32 6.92 4.85
C VAL A 155 -8.30 7.30 3.39
N ASP A 156 -7.22 7.98 3.00
CA ASP A 156 -6.93 8.35 1.62
C ASP A 156 -8.00 9.22 0.91
N CYS A 157 -8.91 9.80 1.68
CA CYS A 157 -9.80 10.83 1.18
C CYS A 157 -10.18 11.79 2.31
N THR A 158 -10.86 12.88 1.98
CA THR A 158 -11.26 13.88 2.96
C THR A 158 -12.70 13.68 3.42
N HIS A 159 -12.95 13.88 4.71
CA HIS A 159 -14.31 13.87 5.24
C HIS A 159 -14.48 14.95 6.33
N ALA A 160 -15.62 15.65 6.31
CA ALA A 160 -15.85 16.82 7.16
C ALA A 160 -15.96 16.50 8.67
N LYS A 161 -16.54 15.35 9.04
CA LYS A 161 -16.85 15.01 10.44
C LYS A 161 -16.03 13.85 11.02
N ASN A 162 -15.79 12.80 10.24
CA ASN A 162 -15.04 11.63 10.68
C ASN A 162 -13.55 11.90 10.87
N LYS A 163 -12.96 11.01 11.68
CA LYS A 163 -11.52 10.91 11.87
C LYS A 163 -10.90 10.53 10.52
N THR A 164 -9.93 11.31 10.07
CA THR A 164 -9.33 11.16 8.75
C THR A 164 -7.81 11.01 8.87
N ILE A 165 -7.21 10.13 8.06
CA ILE A 165 -5.77 10.05 7.82
C ILE A 165 -5.55 9.98 6.32
N THR A 166 -5.02 11.05 5.73
CA THR A 166 -4.77 11.17 4.29
C THR A 166 -3.69 12.21 4.00
N HIS A 167 -3.01 12.08 2.85
CA HIS A 167 -2.13 13.11 2.29
C HIS A 167 -2.90 14.27 1.60
N HIS A 168 -4.22 14.18 1.43
CA HIS A 168 -4.98 15.16 0.64
C HIS A 168 -4.94 16.57 1.25
N LYS A 169 -4.90 17.57 0.37
CA LYS A 169 -4.97 19.00 0.72
C LYS A 169 -6.21 19.32 1.54
N GLY A 170 -6.03 20.14 2.58
CA GLY A 170 -7.14 20.61 3.41
C GLY A 170 -7.79 19.51 4.28
N SER A 171 -7.16 18.35 4.41
CA SER A 171 -7.64 17.28 5.27
C SER A 171 -7.59 17.64 6.77
N SER A 172 -8.43 16.95 7.55
CA SER A 172 -8.45 17.01 9.01
C SER A 172 -7.44 16.05 9.67
N THR A 173 -6.49 15.52 8.90
CA THR A 173 -5.42 14.64 9.39
C THR A 173 -4.65 15.35 10.51
N PRO A 174 -4.51 14.74 11.71
CA PRO A 174 -3.74 15.34 12.80
C PRO A 174 -2.30 15.64 12.39
N ARG A 175 -1.77 16.80 12.80
CA ARG A 175 -0.42 17.25 12.41
C ARG A 175 0.65 16.25 12.82
N GLU A 176 0.50 15.63 13.97
CA GLU A 176 1.40 14.60 14.50
C GLU A 176 1.35 13.28 13.72
N VAL A 177 0.35 13.09 12.85
CA VAL A 177 0.23 11.91 11.98
C VAL A 177 0.71 12.20 10.56
N LYS A 178 0.63 13.45 10.12
CA LYS A 178 0.94 13.88 8.76
C LYS A 178 2.44 14.05 8.54
N VAL A 179 3.13 12.94 8.31
CA VAL A 179 4.60 12.88 8.20
C VAL A 179 5.11 12.31 6.88
N GLY A 180 4.27 11.58 6.14
CA GLY A 180 4.62 10.92 4.89
C GLY A 180 3.98 11.58 3.68
N ASP A 181 4.50 11.24 2.50
CA ASP A 181 4.00 11.78 1.24
C ASP A 181 2.70 11.11 0.81
N THR A 182 2.53 9.83 1.16
CA THR A 182 1.33 9.03 0.88
C THR A 182 0.40 8.90 2.09
N SER A 183 -0.88 8.57 1.87
CA SER A 183 -1.84 8.26 2.92
C SER A 183 -1.42 7.00 3.67
N THR A 184 -0.86 6.01 2.97
CA THR A 184 -0.29 4.79 3.53
C THR A 184 0.82 5.09 4.54
N GLU A 185 1.78 5.96 4.20
CA GLU A 185 2.85 6.36 5.13
C GLU A 185 2.28 7.00 6.40
N ASN A 186 1.28 7.87 6.25
CA ASN A 186 0.61 8.52 7.37
C ASN A 186 -0.14 7.51 8.26
N VAL A 187 -0.81 6.51 7.66
CA VAL A 187 -1.47 5.42 8.39
C VAL A 187 -0.46 4.55 9.13
N LEU A 188 0.62 4.14 8.48
CA LEU A 188 1.69 3.33 9.10
C LEU A 188 2.36 4.07 10.25
N HIS A 189 2.60 5.38 10.08
CA HIS A 189 3.09 6.22 11.16
C HIS A 189 2.13 6.25 12.35
N ALA A 190 0.83 6.45 12.10
CA ALA A 190 -0.20 6.41 13.15
C ALA A 190 -0.27 5.06 13.87
N ILE A 191 -0.04 3.93 13.17
CA ILE A 191 0.03 2.60 13.77
C ILE A 191 1.27 2.48 14.66
N LYS A 192 2.45 2.84 14.13
CA LYS A 192 3.74 2.73 14.84
C LYS A 192 3.80 3.60 16.09
N THR A 193 3.25 4.81 16.03
CA THR A 193 3.16 5.74 17.18
C THR A 193 1.99 5.46 18.10
N ARG A 194 1.16 4.44 17.80
CA ARG A 194 -0.05 4.10 18.57
C ARG A 194 -0.98 5.29 18.75
N HIS A 195 -1.12 6.10 17.70
CA HIS A 195 -2.01 7.24 17.69
C HIS A 195 -3.44 6.82 18.06
N ARG A 196 -4.21 7.73 18.68
CA ARG A 196 -5.55 7.38 19.19
C ARG A 196 -6.46 6.78 18.11
N PHE A 197 -6.34 7.20 16.85
CA PHE A 197 -7.16 6.70 15.74
C PHE A 197 -6.91 5.22 15.39
N THR A 198 -5.74 4.69 15.69
CA THR A 198 -5.35 3.30 15.40
C THR A 198 -5.42 2.40 16.63
N THR A 199 -5.90 2.94 17.76
CA THR A 199 -6.03 2.22 19.03
C THR A 199 -7.47 2.24 19.54
N LYS A 200 -7.76 1.46 20.59
CA LYS A 200 -9.09 1.44 21.22
C LYS A 200 -9.56 2.82 21.70
N ARG A 201 -8.63 3.76 21.94
CA ARG A 201 -8.92 5.11 22.41
C ARG A 201 -9.69 5.94 21.38
N GLY A 202 -9.47 5.68 20.09
CA GLY A 202 -10.15 6.39 19.00
C GLY A 202 -11.58 5.97 18.79
N LYS A 203 -12.03 4.87 19.43
CA LYS A 203 -13.35 4.25 19.22
C LYS A 203 -13.66 3.93 17.75
N VAL A 204 -12.63 3.77 16.92
CA VAL A 204 -12.76 3.37 15.52
C VAL A 204 -12.89 1.85 15.45
N SER A 205 -13.91 1.35 14.77
CA SER A 205 -14.14 -0.08 14.54
C SER A 205 -14.17 -0.46 13.06
N ARG A 206 -14.30 0.52 12.17
CA ARG A 206 -14.43 0.35 10.71
C ARG A 206 -13.53 1.34 9.96
N VAL A 207 -13.21 1.03 8.70
CA VAL A 207 -12.41 1.89 7.81
C VAL A 207 -13.10 2.01 6.44
N THR A 208 -12.96 3.16 5.79
CA THR A 208 -13.55 3.46 4.48
C THR A 208 -12.61 4.33 3.64
N CYS A 209 -12.85 4.36 2.33
CA CYS A 209 -12.23 5.24 1.34
C CYS A 209 -13.25 5.47 0.22
N ASP A 210 -13.32 6.68 -0.34
CA ASP A 210 -14.38 7.06 -1.29
C ASP A 210 -14.06 6.71 -2.75
N HIS A 211 -12.81 6.39 -3.05
CA HIS A 211 -12.34 5.95 -4.35
C HIS A 211 -11.41 4.75 -4.21
N PHE A 212 -11.10 4.12 -5.34
CA PHE A 212 -10.17 3.00 -5.40
C PHE A 212 -8.93 3.44 -6.17
N ASP A 213 -7.80 3.40 -5.49
CA ASP A 213 -6.47 3.35 -6.07
C ASP A 213 -5.55 2.52 -5.16
N ILE A 214 -4.26 2.48 -5.50
CA ILE A 214 -3.28 1.66 -4.79
C ILE A 214 -2.97 2.23 -3.38
N ASP A 215 -2.89 3.56 -3.20
CA ASP A 215 -2.61 4.15 -1.88
C ASP A 215 -3.81 3.95 -0.93
N GLY A 216 -5.04 4.12 -1.42
CA GLY A 216 -6.26 3.87 -0.68
C GLY A 216 -6.42 2.40 -0.29
N LEU A 217 -6.16 1.48 -1.23
CA LEU A 217 -6.17 0.05 -0.94
C LEU A 217 -5.16 -0.34 0.14
N ILE A 218 -3.91 0.13 0.02
CA ILE A 218 -2.85 -0.18 0.98
C ILE A 218 -3.12 0.51 2.33
N SER A 219 -3.69 1.71 2.36
CA SER A 219 -4.12 2.41 3.56
C SER A 219 -5.20 1.62 4.31
N VAL A 220 -6.24 1.16 3.61
CA VAL A 220 -7.31 0.32 4.17
C VAL A 220 -6.73 -1.00 4.70
N PHE A 221 -5.90 -1.67 3.90
CA PHE A 221 -5.21 -2.90 4.28
C PHE A 221 -4.40 -2.69 5.56
N SER A 222 -3.65 -1.59 5.66
CA SER A 222 -2.74 -1.31 6.77
C SER A 222 -3.49 -1.17 8.10
N VAL A 223 -4.66 -0.54 8.08
CA VAL A 223 -5.51 -0.41 9.27
C VAL A 223 -6.15 -1.75 9.68
N LEU A 224 -6.51 -2.59 8.71
CA LEU A 224 -7.09 -3.92 8.97
C LEU A 224 -6.06 -4.93 9.48
N HIS A 225 -4.81 -4.80 9.01
CA HIS A 225 -3.71 -5.75 9.22
C HIS A 225 -2.43 -5.07 9.73
N PRO A 226 -2.46 -4.37 10.88
CA PRO A 226 -1.39 -3.45 11.28
C PRO A 226 -0.03 -4.12 11.52
N ASN A 227 0.00 -5.37 11.97
CA ASN A 227 1.27 -6.08 12.17
C ASN A 227 1.92 -6.49 10.85
N ASP A 228 1.13 -6.94 9.89
CA ASP A 228 1.62 -7.29 8.55
C ASP A 228 2.06 -6.02 7.82
N ALA A 229 1.27 -4.96 7.91
CA ALA A 229 1.58 -3.68 7.29
C ALA A 229 2.91 -3.09 7.78
N VAL A 230 3.17 -3.14 9.10
CA VAL A 230 4.47 -2.72 9.66
C VAL A 230 5.60 -3.69 9.28
N LYS A 231 5.32 -5.00 9.14
CA LYS A 231 6.32 -5.98 8.69
C LYS A 231 6.83 -5.69 7.27
N TYR A 232 5.95 -5.25 6.37
CA TYR A 232 6.29 -4.95 4.96
C TYR A 232 6.23 -3.46 4.64
N GLU A 233 6.45 -2.60 5.62
CA GLU A 233 6.35 -1.14 5.49
C GLU A 233 7.10 -0.62 4.27
N GLU A 234 8.35 -1.08 4.06
CA GLU A 234 9.17 -0.64 2.92
C GLU A 234 8.52 -0.92 1.56
N ILE A 235 7.97 -2.12 1.36
CA ILE A 235 7.33 -2.50 0.08
C ILE A 235 6.00 -1.77 -0.08
N LEU A 236 5.20 -1.67 0.99
CA LEU A 236 3.86 -1.08 0.93
C LEU A 236 3.92 0.45 0.73
N VAL A 237 4.87 1.13 1.36
CA VAL A 237 5.10 2.56 1.15
C VAL A 237 5.56 2.83 -0.28
N GLU A 238 6.48 2.02 -0.78
CA GLU A 238 6.98 2.16 -2.16
C GLU A 238 5.89 1.83 -3.18
N ALA A 239 5.03 0.85 -2.91
CA ALA A 239 3.89 0.53 -3.77
C ALA A 239 2.83 1.64 -3.76
N ALA A 240 2.57 2.28 -2.62
CA ALA A 240 1.71 3.45 -2.54
C ALA A 240 2.27 4.60 -3.38
N ARG A 241 3.58 4.88 -3.28
CA ARG A 241 4.25 5.92 -4.09
C ARG A 241 4.23 5.62 -5.58
N ILE A 242 4.58 4.40 -5.98
CA ILE A 242 4.53 3.97 -7.39
C ILE A 242 3.09 4.04 -7.89
N GLY A 243 2.12 3.56 -7.11
CA GLY A 243 0.73 3.51 -7.53
C GLY A 243 0.11 4.88 -7.71
N ASP A 244 0.27 5.74 -6.71
CA ASP A 244 -0.39 7.04 -6.62
C ASP A 244 0.37 8.13 -7.39
N PHE A 245 1.67 8.29 -7.12
CA PHE A 245 2.48 9.31 -7.81
C PHE A 245 2.94 8.85 -9.19
N ARG A 246 2.79 7.56 -9.50
CA ARG A 246 3.26 6.94 -10.75
C ARG A 246 4.77 6.99 -10.90
N GLU A 247 5.51 7.03 -9.80
CA GLU A 247 6.96 7.19 -9.79
C GLU A 247 7.65 5.86 -9.44
N PHE A 248 8.15 5.14 -10.46
CA PHE A 248 9.08 4.03 -10.24
C PHE A 248 10.51 4.53 -10.45
N GLU A 249 11.25 4.84 -9.39
CA GLU A 249 12.64 5.32 -9.51
C GLU A 249 13.53 4.22 -10.10
N HIS A 250 14.02 4.45 -11.32
CA HIS A 250 14.81 3.48 -12.06
C HIS A 250 16.01 4.09 -12.78
N VAL A 251 16.22 5.41 -12.67
CA VAL A 251 17.31 6.12 -13.36
C VAL A 251 18.59 6.05 -12.53
N ASN A 252 18.48 6.14 -11.21
CA ASN A 252 19.64 6.16 -10.31
C ASN A 252 19.92 4.78 -9.70
N VAL A 253 19.11 4.35 -8.74
CA VAL A 253 19.27 3.08 -8.03
C VAL A 253 17.89 2.48 -7.79
N VAL A 254 17.72 1.22 -8.19
CA VAL A 254 16.49 0.47 -7.92
C VAL A 254 16.71 -0.37 -6.66
N ALA A 255 15.98 -0.05 -5.59
CA ALA A 255 16.00 -0.87 -4.39
C ALA A 255 15.24 -2.21 -4.64
N PRO A 256 15.63 -3.32 -4.00
CA PRO A 256 14.89 -4.58 -4.10
C PRO A 256 13.41 -4.44 -3.72
N ALA A 257 13.10 -3.60 -2.72
CA ALA A 257 11.73 -3.29 -2.34
C ALA A 257 10.93 -2.60 -3.46
N SER A 258 11.55 -1.71 -4.24
CA SER A 258 10.92 -1.05 -5.39
C SER A 258 10.54 -2.02 -6.50
N VAL A 259 11.33 -3.07 -6.73
CA VAL A 259 10.96 -4.11 -7.71
C VAL A 259 9.74 -4.88 -7.24
N LYS A 260 9.72 -5.27 -5.96
CA LYS A 260 8.58 -5.97 -5.34
C LYS A 260 7.32 -5.10 -5.35
N ALA A 261 7.45 -3.83 -5.00
CA ALA A 261 6.39 -2.84 -5.04
C ALA A 261 5.84 -2.63 -6.46
N LEU A 262 6.72 -2.44 -7.44
CA LEU A 262 6.31 -2.31 -8.84
C LEU A 262 5.52 -3.54 -9.31
N ARG A 263 5.97 -4.74 -8.92
CA ARG A 263 5.28 -5.98 -9.29
C ARG A 263 3.87 -6.03 -8.69
N LEU A 264 3.70 -5.60 -7.43
CA LEU A 264 2.39 -5.48 -6.79
C LEU A 264 1.49 -4.47 -7.53
N CYS A 265 2.00 -3.28 -7.86
CA CYS A 265 1.26 -2.27 -8.61
C CYS A 265 0.84 -2.79 -9.99
N SER A 266 1.75 -3.50 -10.67
CA SER A 266 1.52 -4.05 -12.01
C SER A 266 0.41 -5.11 -12.00
N TYR A 267 0.39 -5.97 -10.98
CA TYR A 267 -0.72 -6.91 -10.77
C TYR A 267 -2.05 -6.19 -10.57
N ILE A 268 -2.10 -5.19 -9.68
CA ILE A 268 -3.34 -4.45 -9.40
C ILE A 268 -3.85 -3.79 -10.68
N ASN A 269 -3.00 -3.09 -11.43
CA ASN A 269 -3.38 -2.43 -12.68
C ASN A 269 -3.87 -3.42 -13.74
N GLN A 270 -3.18 -4.56 -13.91
CA GLN A 270 -3.56 -5.56 -14.90
C GLN A 270 -4.93 -6.17 -14.56
N VAL A 271 -5.13 -6.57 -13.30
CA VAL A 271 -6.42 -7.11 -12.83
C VAL A 271 -7.53 -6.06 -12.93
N GLU A 272 -7.24 -4.80 -12.59
CA GLU A 272 -8.20 -3.69 -12.75
C GLU A 272 -8.66 -3.56 -14.20
N LYS A 273 -7.71 -3.57 -15.14
CA LYS A 273 -7.97 -3.44 -16.58
C LYS A 273 -8.73 -4.63 -17.17
N GLU A 274 -8.47 -5.84 -16.69
CA GLU A 274 -9.07 -7.07 -17.22
C GLU A 274 -10.46 -7.38 -16.64
N ARG A 275 -10.71 -7.01 -15.38
CA ARG A 275 -11.89 -7.48 -14.62
C ARG A 275 -12.86 -6.38 -14.24
N PHE A 276 -12.48 -5.11 -14.35
CA PHE A 276 -13.28 -3.98 -13.89
C PHE A 276 -13.39 -2.87 -14.94
N ASN A 277 -14.30 -1.93 -14.70
CA ASN A 277 -14.38 -0.74 -15.54
C ASN A 277 -13.16 0.15 -15.30
N LEU A 278 -12.67 0.76 -16.38
CA LEU A 278 -11.64 1.79 -16.32
C LEU A 278 -12.06 2.93 -15.37
N PRO A 279 -11.10 3.62 -14.75
CA PRO A 279 -11.38 4.84 -13.99
C PRO A 279 -12.25 5.82 -14.79
N PHE A 280 -13.23 6.43 -14.13
CA PHE A 280 -14.19 7.39 -14.72
C PHE A 280 -15.17 6.81 -15.78
N VAL A 281 -15.28 5.48 -15.88
CA VAL A 281 -16.26 4.80 -16.75
C VAL A 281 -17.31 4.06 -15.91
N GLY A 282 -18.58 4.27 -16.22
CA GLY A 282 -19.71 3.61 -15.54
C GLY A 282 -20.02 4.21 -14.16
N ASP A 283 -20.62 3.39 -13.28
CA ASP A 283 -20.84 3.76 -11.87
C ASP A 283 -19.56 3.56 -11.06
N GLU A 284 -18.87 4.66 -10.79
CA GLU A 284 -17.60 4.66 -10.04
C GLU A 284 -17.75 4.13 -8.61
N LYS A 285 -18.90 4.36 -7.96
CA LYS A 285 -19.15 3.92 -6.59
C LYS A 285 -19.34 2.41 -6.54
N GLU A 286 -20.12 1.85 -7.47
CA GLU A 286 -20.27 0.40 -7.62
C GLU A 286 -18.94 -0.24 -7.98
N ASN A 287 -18.21 0.33 -8.94
CA ASN A 287 -16.91 -0.18 -9.37
C ASN A 287 -15.90 -0.19 -8.22
N CYS A 288 -15.85 0.88 -7.41
CA CYS A 288 -15.02 0.98 -6.22
C CYS A 288 -15.35 -0.13 -5.21
N LEU A 289 -16.63 -0.38 -4.93
CA LEU A 289 -17.08 -1.49 -4.07
C LEU A 289 -16.57 -2.85 -4.57
N LEU A 290 -16.75 -3.13 -5.87
CA LEU A 290 -16.32 -4.40 -6.47
C LEU A 290 -14.81 -4.58 -6.38
N LYS A 291 -14.03 -3.52 -6.65
CA LYS A 291 -12.56 -3.54 -6.55
C LYS A 291 -12.10 -3.78 -5.11
N TYR A 292 -12.59 -3.02 -4.13
CA TYR A 292 -12.23 -3.25 -2.73
C TYR A 292 -12.60 -4.65 -2.26
N LYS A 293 -13.80 -5.15 -2.61
CA LYS A 293 -14.19 -6.51 -2.25
C LYS A 293 -13.21 -7.53 -2.82
N HIS A 294 -12.90 -7.43 -4.11
CA HIS A 294 -11.98 -8.34 -4.79
C HIS A 294 -10.58 -8.31 -4.17
N PHE A 295 -9.96 -7.13 -4.10
CA PHE A 295 -8.59 -7.02 -3.62
C PHE A 295 -8.49 -7.30 -2.13
N LEU A 296 -9.38 -6.79 -1.27
CA LEU A 296 -9.32 -7.10 0.16
C LEU A 296 -9.58 -8.59 0.44
N GLU A 297 -10.45 -9.27 -0.31
CA GLU A 297 -10.61 -10.73 -0.21
C GLU A 297 -9.37 -11.48 -0.68
N TYR A 298 -8.73 -11.02 -1.77
CA TYR A 298 -7.44 -11.52 -2.22
C TYR A 298 -6.38 -11.36 -1.12
N PHE A 299 -6.10 -10.13 -0.66
CA PHE A 299 -5.18 -9.88 0.44
C PHE A 299 -5.53 -10.70 1.70
N LYS A 300 -6.82 -10.85 2.03
CA LYS A 300 -7.28 -11.65 3.17
C LYS A 300 -7.04 -13.16 2.96
N GLY A 301 -7.23 -13.71 1.77
CA GLY A 301 -6.98 -15.12 1.47
C GLY A 301 -5.53 -15.51 1.75
N TYR A 302 -4.60 -14.63 1.39
CA TYR A 302 -3.17 -14.81 1.63
C TYR A 302 -2.79 -14.56 3.10
N VAL A 303 -3.41 -13.57 3.76
CA VAL A 303 -3.22 -13.29 5.20
C VAL A 303 -3.80 -14.40 6.09
N VAL A 304 -4.94 -14.99 5.74
CA VAL A 304 -5.66 -16.00 6.53
C VAL A 304 -5.08 -17.40 6.32
N ALA A 305 -4.65 -17.75 5.10
CA ALA A 305 -4.01 -19.05 4.84
C ALA A 305 -2.62 -19.18 5.51
N CYS A 306 -1.93 -18.06 5.77
CA CYS A 306 -0.56 -18.06 6.32
C CYS A 306 -0.45 -17.51 7.76
N GLY A 307 -1.52 -16.92 8.33
CA GLY A 307 -1.45 -16.22 9.62
C GLY A 307 -0.58 -14.96 9.65
N THR A 308 -0.14 -14.51 8.46
CA THR A 308 0.54 -13.27 8.13
C THR A 308 0.23 -12.96 6.66
N CYS A 309 0.12 -11.69 6.26
CA CYS A 309 0.29 -11.36 4.84
C CYS A 309 1.68 -11.86 4.45
N ASP A 310 1.78 -12.83 3.56
CA ASP A 310 3.09 -13.26 3.09
C ASP A 310 3.29 -12.62 1.73
N VAL A 311 3.90 -11.42 1.71
CA VAL A 311 4.18 -10.71 0.46
C VAL A 311 5.13 -11.54 -0.41
N ASP A 312 6.01 -12.34 0.19
CA ASP A 312 6.87 -13.27 -0.55
C ASP A 312 6.04 -14.40 -1.16
N ARG A 313 5.01 -14.91 -0.47
CA ARG A 313 4.06 -15.86 -1.07
C ARG A 313 3.16 -15.23 -2.14
N ILE A 314 2.76 -13.97 -1.98
CA ILE A 314 2.08 -13.21 -3.04
C ILE A 314 3.00 -13.17 -4.27
N HIS A 315 4.32 -12.94 -4.08
CA HIS A 315 5.30 -13.05 -5.16
C HIS A 315 5.40 -14.48 -5.74
N GLU A 316 5.41 -15.52 -4.91
CA GLU A 316 5.47 -16.92 -5.38
C GLU A 316 4.21 -17.31 -6.16
N GLU A 317 3.00 -16.98 -5.68
CA GLU A 317 1.76 -17.24 -6.42
C GLU A 317 1.67 -16.37 -7.69
N PHE A 318 2.19 -15.14 -7.71
CA PHE A 318 2.34 -14.39 -8.95
C PHE A 318 3.31 -15.04 -9.95
N GLU A 319 4.42 -15.59 -9.46
CA GLU A 319 5.33 -16.38 -10.31
C GLU A 319 4.67 -17.65 -10.85
N LEU A 320 3.63 -18.15 -10.19
CA LEU A 320 2.84 -19.30 -10.64
C LEU A 320 1.68 -18.92 -11.58
N THR A 321 1.00 -17.80 -11.35
CA THR A 321 -0.17 -17.39 -12.16
C THR A 321 0.18 -16.55 -13.37
N MET A 322 1.34 -15.88 -13.36
CA MET A 322 1.77 -14.88 -14.35
C MET A 322 0.84 -13.67 -14.47
N GLU A 323 -0.15 -13.51 -13.57
CA GLU A 323 -1.00 -12.31 -13.52
C GLU A 323 -0.16 -11.09 -13.11
N GLY A 324 -0.25 -10.00 -13.87
CA GLY A 324 0.57 -8.79 -13.66
C GLY A 324 1.91 -8.78 -14.40
N GLU A 325 2.35 -9.91 -14.95
CA GLU A 325 3.68 -10.02 -15.58
C GLU A 325 3.76 -9.25 -16.90
N GLU A 326 2.67 -9.14 -17.66
CA GLU A 326 2.65 -8.35 -18.89
C GLU A 326 2.89 -6.87 -18.60
N GLU A 327 2.13 -6.31 -17.64
CA GLU A 327 2.26 -4.93 -17.18
C GLU A 327 3.65 -4.69 -16.59
N PHE A 328 4.12 -5.58 -15.71
CA PHE A 328 5.43 -5.49 -15.07
C PHE A 328 6.57 -5.47 -16.09
N SER A 329 6.58 -6.45 -17.00
CA SER A 329 7.56 -6.56 -18.07
C SER A 329 7.52 -5.34 -19.00
N LYS A 330 6.34 -4.78 -19.26
CA LYS A 330 6.21 -3.55 -20.04
C LYS A 330 6.86 -2.36 -19.34
N VAL A 331 6.58 -2.16 -18.05
CA VAL A 331 7.21 -1.07 -17.27
C VAL A 331 8.73 -1.20 -17.28
N LEU A 332 9.28 -2.42 -17.12
CA LEU A 332 10.72 -2.63 -17.15
C LEU A 332 11.36 -2.34 -18.52
N ARG A 333 10.69 -2.72 -19.62
CA ARG A 333 11.14 -2.38 -20.98
C ARG A 333 11.16 -0.88 -21.21
N ASP A 334 10.10 -0.20 -20.78
CA ASP A 334 9.96 1.24 -20.91
C ASP A 334 10.95 2.00 -20.02
N ALA A 335 11.17 1.54 -18.79
CA ALA A 335 12.19 2.06 -17.89
C ALA A 335 13.61 1.91 -18.48
N LYS A 336 13.88 0.79 -19.15
CA LYS A 336 15.13 0.60 -19.89
C LYS A 336 15.30 1.64 -21.00
N LEU A 337 14.27 1.89 -21.79
CA LEU A 337 14.30 2.91 -22.85
C LEU A 337 14.59 4.30 -22.27
N VAL A 338 13.98 4.66 -21.14
CA VAL A 338 14.24 5.93 -20.46
C VAL A 338 15.70 6.03 -19.98
N ARG A 339 16.25 4.95 -19.41
CA ARG A 339 17.69 4.92 -19.01
C ARG A 339 18.64 5.07 -20.20
N GLU A 340 18.31 4.45 -21.33
CA GLU A 340 19.10 4.58 -22.57
C GLU A 340 19.16 6.03 -23.06
N HIS A 341 18.12 6.83 -22.78
CA HIS A 341 18.01 8.25 -23.12
C HIS A 341 18.24 9.17 -21.91
N LYS A 342 18.97 8.73 -20.87
CA LYS A 342 19.19 9.53 -19.65
C LYS A 342 19.83 10.90 -19.91
N ASN A 343 20.62 11.02 -20.98
CA ASN A 343 21.28 12.27 -21.36
C ASN A 343 20.31 13.28 -22.02
N ASP A 344 19.13 12.81 -22.44
CA ASP A 344 18.07 13.64 -23.00
C ASP A 344 17.04 14.08 -21.95
N ILE A 345 17.33 13.82 -20.67
CA ILE A 345 16.54 14.22 -19.51
C ILE A 345 17.17 15.49 -18.93
N THR A 346 16.39 16.58 -18.88
CA THR A 346 16.87 17.88 -18.36
C THR A 346 15.97 18.34 -17.23
N LYS A 347 16.56 18.70 -16.08
CA LYS A 347 15.81 19.25 -14.93
C LYS A 347 15.94 20.77 -14.88
N TRP A 348 14.80 21.45 -14.86
CA TRP A 348 14.66 22.88 -14.55
C TRP A 348 14.19 23.00 -13.10
N PHE A 349 15.15 22.85 -12.17
CA PHE A 349 14.85 22.83 -10.73
C PHE A 349 14.20 24.13 -10.27
N GLU A 350 14.53 25.27 -10.88
CA GLU A 350 14.00 26.58 -10.59
C GLU A 350 12.46 26.64 -10.67
N VAL A 351 11.87 25.86 -11.59
CA VAL A 351 10.42 25.76 -11.82
C VAL A 351 9.89 24.34 -11.60
N SER A 352 10.60 23.54 -10.79
CA SER A 352 10.21 22.18 -10.42
C SER A 352 9.74 21.34 -11.62
N THR A 353 10.50 21.35 -12.71
CA THR A 353 10.11 20.73 -13.99
C THR A 353 11.19 19.81 -14.53
N THR A 354 10.82 18.64 -15.05
CA THR A 354 11.71 17.76 -15.79
C THR A 354 11.23 17.63 -17.24
N VAL A 355 12.14 17.88 -18.19
CA VAL A 355 11.96 17.58 -19.61
C VAL A 355 12.49 16.18 -19.88
N VAL A 356 11.67 15.32 -20.47
CA VAL A 356 12.04 13.96 -20.86
C VAL A 356 11.82 13.82 -22.37
N LYS A 357 12.89 13.64 -23.13
CA LYS A 357 12.81 13.38 -24.57
C LYS A 357 13.03 11.90 -24.84
N LEU A 358 12.10 11.28 -25.57
CA LEU A 358 12.12 9.85 -25.91
C LEU A 358 11.65 9.67 -27.35
N PRO A 359 12.10 8.65 -28.09
CA PRO A 359 11.63 8.43 -29.46
C PRO A 359 10.12 8.13 -29.53
N LYS A 360 9.56 7.54 -28.47
CA LYS A 360 8.14 7.16 -28.39
C LYS A 360 7.61 7.30 -26.96
N PRO A 361 6.28 7.42 -26.80
CA PRO A 361 5.63 7.36 -25.49
C PRO A 361 5.90 6.05 -24.77
N VAL A 362 5.92 6.13 -23.44
CA VAL A 362 6.22 5.01 -22.53
C VAL A 362 5.20 4.99 -21.39
N HIS A 363 5.18 3.88 -20.63
CA HIS A 363 4.37 3.73 -19.42
C HIS A 363 4.60 4.85 -18.40
N TYR A 364 3.56 5.30 -17.69
CA TYR A 364 3.67 6.36 -16.68
C TYR A 364 4.71 6.06 -15.60
N TYR A 365 4.70 4.85 -15.03
CA TYR A 365 5.71 4.42 -14.04
C TYR A 365 7.15 4.63 -14.51
N ALA A 366 7.42 4.35 -15.79
CA ALA A 366 8.74 4.58 -16.38
C ALA A 366 9.00 6.08 -16.64
N LEU A 367 8.03 6.81 -17.20
CA LEU A 367 8.16 8.24 -17.49
C LEU A 367 8.39 9.06 -16.22
N PHE A 368 7.49 8.95 -15.25
CA PHE A 368 7.54 9.76 -14.03
C PHE A 368 8.65 9.30 -13.07
N GLY A 369 9.10 8.04 -13.18
CA GLY A 369 10.34 7.57 -12.57
C GLY A 369 11.57 8.42 -12.89
N ALA A 370 11.64 9.05 -14.07
CA ALA A 370 12.71 10.00 -14.42
C ALA A 370 12.52 11.41 -13.84
N THR A 371 11.33 11.71 -13.33
CA THR A 371 10.92 13.05 -12.89
C THR A 371 10.85 13.20 -11.37
N VAL A 372 11.31 12.18 -10.63
CA VAL A 372 11.36 12.17 -9.17
C VAL A 372 12.04 13.46 -8.67
N GLY A 373 11.42 14.08 -7.67
CA GLY A 373 11.86 15.34 -7.07
C GLY A 373 11.43 16.63 -7.81
N THR A 374 10.71 16.51 -8.93
CA THR A 374 10.06 17.65 -9.61
C THR A 374 8.55 17.48 -9.64
N ASP A 375 7.81 18.50 -10.05
CA ASP A 375 6.34 18.57 -9.99
C ASP A 375 5.66 18.60 -11.37
N THR A 376 6.41 18.96 -12.41
CA THR A 376 5.91 19.03 -13.78
C THR A 376 6.77 18.17 -14.70
N CYS A 377 6.13 17.42 -15.59
CA CYS A 377 6.77 16.64 -16.64
C CYS A 377 6.48 17.29 -18.00
N ILE A 378 7.53 17.56 -18.77
CA ILE A 378 7.43 17.91 -20.19
C ILE A 378 7.92 16.71 -20.98
N ALA A 379 7.00 15.98 -21.61
CA ALA A 379 7.34 14.83 -22.44
C ALA A 379 7.44 15.26 -23.91
N ILE A 380 8.55 14.90 -24.55
CA ILE A 380 8.83 15.20 -25.95
C ILE A 380 9.08 13.89 -26.69
N TYR A 381 8.39 13.71 -27.80
CA TYR A 381 8.55 12.55 -28.67
C TYR A 381 8.84 12.91 -30.11
N ASP A 382 9.40 11.94 -30.85
CA ASP A 382 9.66 12.06 -32.28
C ASP A 382 8.41 12.52 -33.04
N GLY A 383 8.62 13.28 -34.11
CA GLY A 383 7.53 13.82 -34.93
C GLY A 383 6.81 15.00 -34.27
N LYS A 384 7.51 15.81 -33.45
CA LYS A 384 6.97 17.03 -32.82
C LYS A 384 5.74 16.76 -31.93
N ARG A 385 5.77 15.68 -31.16
CA ARG A 385 4.68 15.31 -30.25
C ARG A 385 5.06 15.72 -28.83
N TYR A 386 4.26 16.57 -28.20
CA TYR A 386 4.58 17.11 -26.87
C TYR A 386 3.40 17.03 -25.92
N GLU A 387 3.69 16.83 -24.63
CA GLU A 387 2.73 16.92 -23.54
C GLU A 387 3.39 17.64 -22.34
N VAL A 388 2.63 18.48 -21.64
CA VAL A 388 3.04 19.10 -20.37
C VAL A 388 2.04 18.68 -19.30
N GLU A 389 2.52 18.04 -18.24
CA GLU A 389 1.67 17.50 -17.18
C GLU A 389 2.14 17.97 -15.81
N HIS A 390 1.24 18.57 -15.05
CA HIS A 390 1.43 18.72 -13.61
C HIS A 390 1.13 17.39 -12.93
N LYS A 391 2.14 16.83 -12.25
CA LYS A 391 2.02 15.52 -11.61
C LYS A 391 1.08 15.57 -10.41
N TYR A 392 0.61 14.40 -10.01
CA TYR A 392 -0.26 14.24 -8.85
C TYR A 392 0.34 14.77 -7.54
N THR A 393 1.68 14.82 -7.43
CA THR A 393 2.39 15.45 -6.30
C THR A 393 2.00 16.91 -6.06
N THR A 394 1.48 17.62 -7.07
CA THR A 394 0.97 18.98 -6.94
C THR A 394 -0.49 19.06 -6.49
N PHE A 395 -1.23 17.95 -6.55
CA PHE A 395 -2.62 17.81 -6.10
C PHE A 395 -2.73 17.51 -4.61
N VAL A 396 -1.67 16.97 -4.02
CA VAL A 396 -1.64 16.48 -2.64
C VAL A 396 -0.58 17.18 -1.79
N ASP A 397 -0.47 16.82 -0.51
CA ASP A 397 0.50 17.39 0.41
C ASP A 397 1.71 16.48 0.60
N VAL A 398 2.78 16.76 -0.13
CA VAL A 398 4.09 16.11 0.01
C VAL A 398 4.82 16.68 1.25
N GLN A 399 5.30 15.79 2.12
CA GLN A 399 6.02 16.13 3.36
C GLN A 399 7.53 16.02 3.24
N SER A 400 8.05 15.19 2.34
CA SER A 400 9.49 14.97 2.13
C SER A 400 10.23 16.18 1.57
N ARG A 401 9.52 17.06 0.85
CA ARG A 401 10.08 18.26 0.24
C ARG A 401 9.07 19.40 0.14
N GLU A 402 9.58 20.58 -0.17
CA GLU A 402 8.72 21.70 -0.58
C GLU A 402 8.31 21.56 -2.05
N THR A 403 7.16 22.14 -2.35
CA THR A 403 6.56 22.20 -3.69
C THR A 403 6.30 23.66 -4.06
N GLN A 404 6.16 23.92 -5.35
CA GLN A 404 5.68 25.21 -5.84
C GLN A 404 4.15 25.19 -5.95
N PRO A 405 3.47 26.34 -5.81
CA PRO A 405 2.05 26.41 -6.13
C PRO A 405 1.85 26.05 -7.61
N ARG A 406 0.79 25.28 -7.88
CA ARG A 406 0.45 24.83 -9.22
C ARG A 406 0.03 26.03 -10.09
N LEU A 407 0.59 26.12 -11.30
CA LEU A 407 0.21 27.15 -12.28
C LEU A 407 -1.00 26.70 -13.11
N ASP A 408 -1.84 27.66 -13.52
CA ASP A 408 -2.95 27.44 -14.44
C ASP A 408 -2.46 27.51 -15.90
N LEU A 409 -2.27 26.34 -16.51
CA LEU A 409 -1.77 26.17 -17.86
C LEU A 409 -2.70 26.70 -18.98
N THR A 410 -3.89 27.24 -18.66
CA THR A 410 -4.83 27.77 -19.66
C THR A 410 -4.23 28.88 -20.51
N HIS A 411 -3.45 29.78 -19.89
CA HIS A 411 -2.76 30.85 -20.62
C HIS A 411 -1.67 30.31 -21.56
N LEU A 412 -0.90 29.31 -21.12
CA LEU A 412 0.07 28.62 -21.98
C LEU A 412 -0.62 27.94 -23.17
N ALA A 413 -1.75 27.27 -22.95
CA ALA A 413 -2.55 26.67 -24.02
C ALA A 413 -2.96 27.71 -25.07
N LYS A 414 -3.45 28.87 -24.63
CA LYS A 414 -3.81 29.99 -25.53
C LYS A 414 -2.61 30.46 -26.36
N THR A 415 -1.45 30.61 -25.74
CA THR A 415 -0.24 31.05 -26.44
C THR A 415 0.25 30.02 -27.44
N LEU A 416 0.27 28.73 -27.08
CA LEU A 416 0.63 27.66 -28.01
C LEU A 416 -0.34 27.59 -29.20
N ASN A 417 -1.65 27.79 -28.97
CA ASN A 417 -2.62 27.87 -30.07
C ASN A 417 -2.33 29.01 -31.05
N ALA A 418 -1.81 30.16 -30.57
CA ALA A 418 -1.43 31.27 -31.44
C ALA A 418 -0.12 31.01 -32.21
N LEU A 419 0.70 30.07 -31.75
CA LEU A 419 1.95 29.66 -32.41
C LEU A 419 1.75 28.52 -33.40
N GLU A 420 0.63 27.79 -33.34
CA GLU A 420 0.33 26.75 -34.32
C GLU A 420 0.08 27.37 -35.70
N GLU A 421 0.80 26.88 -36.71
CA GLU A 421 0.59 27.25 -38.10
C GLU A 421 -0.71 26.63 -38.63
N ASP A 422 -1.51 27.43 -39.35
CA ASP A 422 -2.65 26.95 -40.12
C ASP A 422 -2.16 26.34 -41.45
N ASP A 423 -1.75 25.07 -41.41
CA ASP A 423 -1.41 24.28 -42.61
C ASP A 423 -2.66 23.67 -43.30
N GLY A 424 -3.87 24.11 -42.94
CA GLY A 424 -5.15 23.62 -43.47
C GLY A 424 -5.60 22.28 -42.89
N ILE A 425 -4.67 21.37 -42.57
CA ILE A 425 -4.94 20.09 -41.89
C ILE A 425 -5.14 20.33 -40.38
N LYS A 426 -4.43 21.30 -39.81
CA LYS A 426 -4.45 21.60 -38.37
C LYS A 426 -5.55 22.54 -37.90
N ARG A 427 -6.49 22.97 -38.76
CA ARG A 427 -7.62 23.84 -38.35
C ARG A 427 -8.49 23.26 -37.23
N ASN A 428 -8.52 21.93 -37.14
CA ASN A 428 -9.27 21.21 -36.11
C ASN A 428 -8.41 20.84 -34.90
N PHE A 429 -7.17 21.33 -34.79
CA PHE A 429 -6.30 21.00 -33.67
C PHE A 429 -6.20 22.16 -32.69
N LYS A 430 -6.20 21.84 -31.39
CA LYS A 430 -6.13 22.86 -30.35
C LYS A 430 -5.41 22.33 -29.11
N TRP A 431 -4.48 23.12 -28.61
CA TRP A 431 -3.90 22.94 -27.28
C TRP A 431 -4.99 23.20 -26.23
N GLU A 432 -5.27 22.17 -25.44
CA GLU A 432 -6.20 22.25 -24.31
C GLU A 432 -5.57 21.61 -23.08
N VAL A 433 -6.07 22.02 -21.92
CA VAL A 433 -5.66 21.52 -20.61
C VAL A 433 -6.87 21.42 -19.70
N ALA A 434 -6.85 20.49 -18.75
CA ALA A 434 -7.84 20.44 -17.69
C ALA A 434 -7.64 21.59 -16.68
N GLY A 435 -8.67 21.89 -15.89
CA GLY A 435 -8.60 22.96 -14.89
C GLY A 435 -7.51 22.72 -13.84
N VAL A 436 -7.05 23.79 -13.17
CA VAL A 436 -5.97 23.74 -12.17
C VAL A 436 -6.24 22.80 -11.00
N THR A 437 -7.51 22.48 -10.72
CA THR A 437 -7.95 21.54 -9.67
C THR A 437 -8.17 20.12 -10.16
N ASP A 438 -7.86 19.79 -11.42
CA ASP A 438 -7.84 18.40 -11.89
C ASP A 438 -6.68 17.63 -11.21
N THR A 439 -6.76 16.29 -11.10
CA THR A 439 -5.74 15.51 -10.38
C THR A 439 -4.38 15.53 -11.08
N GLY A 440 -4.38 15.54 -12.41
CA GLY A 440 -3.18 15.67 -13.24
C GLY A 440 -3.44 16.53 -14.47
N PRO A 441 -3.43 17.88 -14.36
CA PRO A 441 -3.66 18.76 -15.49
C PRO A 441 -2.66 18.50 -16.61
N LEU A 442 -3.19 17.99 -17.72
CA LEU A 442 -2.43 17.59 -18.90
C LEU A 442 -2.72 18.55 -20.05
N LEU A 443 -1.73 19.35 -20.40
CA LEU A 443 -1.73 20.21 -21.58
C LEU A 443 -1.19 19.45 -22.79
N ARG A 444 -1.99 19.40 -23.86
CA ARG A 444 -1.67 18.65 -25.08
C ARG A 444 -2.45 19.15 -26.27
N LEU A 445 -1.95 18.83 -27.48
CA LEU A 445 -2.61 19.14 -28.73
C LEU A 445 -3.73 18.11 -29.01
N HIS A 446 -4.98 18.55 -28.94
CA HIS A 446 -6.16 17.75 -29.24
C HIS A 446 -6.58 17.89 -30.69
N ASP A 447 -7.14 16.81 -31.24
CA ASP A 447 -7.93 16.83 -32.47
C ASP A 447 -9.39 17.05 -32.05
N LEU A 448 -9.98 18.15 -32.50
CA LEU A 448 -11.32 18.60 -32.16
C LEU A 448 -12.40 17.93 -33.00
N SER A 449 -12.05 17.04 -33.95
CA SER A 449 -13.04 16.17 -34.55
C SER A 449 -13.68 15.29 -33.46
N ALA A 450 -15.01 15.20 -33.44
CA ALA A 450 -15.76 14.57 -32.35
C ALA A 450 -15.34 13.10 -32.09
N SER A 451 -14.80 12.41 -33.10
CA SER A 451 -14.31 11.04 -33.01
C SER A 451 -12.89 10.92 -32.43
N ALA A 452 -12.15 12.02 -32.23
CA ALA A 452 -10.73 12.00 -31.84
C ALA A 452 -10.44 12.66 -30.49
N ARG A 453 -11.44 13.26 -29.83
CA ARG A 453 -11.28 13.90 -28.51
C ARG A 453 -11.27 12.83 -27.41
N LEU A 454 -10.17 12.75 -26.66
CA LEU A 454 -10.04 11.82 -25.54
C LEU A 454 -11.03 12.14 -24.41
N THR A 455 -11.69 11.10 -23.92
CA THR A 455 -12.45 11.05 -22.67
C THR A 455 -11.53 11.23 -21.46
N LYS A 456 -12.11 11.46 -20.27
CA LYS A 456 -11.32 11.54 -19.02
C LYS A 456 -10.58 10.22 -18.74
N ALA A 457 -11.21 9.08 -18.99
CA ALA A 457 -10.61 7.76 -18.84
C ALA A 457 -9.38 7.58 -19.74
N GLU A 458 -9.48 7.94 -21.03
CA GLU A 458 -8.35 7.86 -21.98
C GLU A 458 -7.24 8.86 -21.67
N ARG A 459 -7.56 10.02 -21.10
CA ARG A 459 -6.52 10.93 -20.57
C ARG A 459 -5.79 10.34 -19.36
N TYR A 460 -6.45 9.51 -18.57
CA TYR A 460 -5.84 8.90 -17.38
C TYR A 460 -4.96 7.67 -17.70
N GLN A 461 -5.18 7.04 -18.86
CA GLN A 461 -4.35 5.96 -19.41
C GLN A 461 -2.90 6.38 -19.64
N HIS A 462 -2.01 5.40 -19.75
CA HIS A 462 -0.60 5.63 -19.98
C HIS A 462 -0.33 6.38 -21.31
N PRO A 463 0.74 7.19 -21.40
CA PRO A 463 1.06 7.97 -22.60
C PRO A 463 1.15 7.13 -23.88
N ASP A 464 1.55 5.87 -23.77
CA ASP A 464 1.65 4.94 -24.91
C ASP A 464 0.34 4.26 -25.31
N GLN A 465 -0.71 4.44 -24.52
CA GLN A 465 -2.04 3.91 -24.80
C GLN A 465 -2.97 4.95 -25.44
N ARG A 466 -2.52 6.19 -25.59
CA ARG A 466 -3.29 7.29 -26.17
C ARG A 466 -2.55 7.92 -27.35
N LYS A 467 -3.31 8.38 -28.35
CA LYS A 467 -2.74 9.14 -29.47
C LYS A 467 -2.15 10.46 -28.94
N ILE A 468 -0.97 10.86 -29.42
CA ILE A 468 -0.39 12.19 -29.18
C ILE A 468 -0.18 12.84 -30.53
N ASN A 469 -0.79 14.00 -30.75
CA ASN A 469 -0.82 14.63 -32.06
C ASN A 469 0.46 15.45 -32.32
N PRO A 470 0.98 15.46 -33.56
CA PRO A 470 2.14 16.26 -33.92
C PRO A 470 1.78 17.75 -34.01
N SER A 471 2.61 18.59 -33.40
CA SER A 471 2.52 20.05 -33.44
C SER A 471 3.27 20.62 -34.66
N SER A 472 2.85 21.77 -35.18
CA SER A 472 3.67 22.55 -36.13
C SER A 472 4.90 23.15 -35.45
N ILE A 473 4.78 23.47 -34.16
CA ILE A 473 5.76 24.22 -33.37
C ILE A 473 7.09 23.44 -33.29
N PRO A 474 8.22 24.05 -33.71
CA PRO A 474 9.54 23.47 -33.52
C PRO A 474 9.84 23.20 -32.05
N GLN A 475 10.55 22.11 -31.76
CA GLN A 475 10.83 21.68 -30.39
C GLN A 475 11.54 22.76 -29.55
N SER A 476 12.47 23.52 -30.15
CA SER A 476 13.16 24.63 -29.47
C SER A 476 12.19 25.73 -29.05
N ALA A 477 11.35 26.19 -29.97
CA ALA A 477 10.34 27.22 -29.72
C ALA A 477 9.30 26.77 -28.68
N PHE A 478 8.89 25.49 -28.73
CA PHE A 478 7.99 24.92 -27.72
C PHE A 478 8.64 24.95 -26.33
N LEU A 479 9.86 24.41 -26.18
CA LEU A 479 10.56 24.37 -24.90
C LEU A 479 10.84 25.78 -24.34
N GLU A 480 11.24 26.71 -25.19
CA GLU A 480 11.49 28.11 -24.81
C GLU A 480 10.20 28.78 -24.32
N THR A 481 9.10 28.61 -25.04
CA THR A 481 7.79 29.16 -24.65
C THR A 481 7.33 28.60 -23.32
N VAL A 482 7.40 27.27 -23.14
CA VAL A 482 7.00 26.61 -21.89
C VAL A 482 7.89 27.04 -20.72
N LYS A 483 9.22 27.09 -20.93
CA LYS A 483 10.16 27.53 -19.88
C LYS A 483 9.89 28.98 -19.47
N SER A 484 9.76 29.88 -20.45
CA SER A 484 9.46 31.29 -20.24
C SER A 484 8.16 31.48 -19.44
N TYR A 485 7.10 30.77 -19.84
CA TYR A 485 5.80 30.77 -19.14
C TYR A 485 5.93 30.35 -17.67
N LEU A 486 6.55 29.20 -17.41
CA LEU A 486 6.69 28.66 -16.05
C LEU A 486 7.54 29.59 -15.17
N THR A 487 8.65 30.11 -15.71
CA THR A 487 9.52 31.04 -15.00
C THR A 487 8.81 32.34 -14.66
N PHE A 488 8.11 32.94 -15.62
CA PHE A 488 7.35 34.17 -15.41
C PHE A 488 6.26 33.98 -14.35
N GLY A 489 5.43 32.95 -14.50
CA GLY A 489 4.32 32.67 -13.59
C GLY A 489 4.77 32.45 -12.15
N GLN A 490 5.80 31.63 -11.93
CA GLN A 490 6.30 31.38 -10.58
C GLN A 490 6.93 32.63 -9.94
N LYS A 491 7.62 33.47 -10.72
CA LYS A 491 8.19 34.74 -10.21
C LYS A 491 7.11 35.75 -9.84
N GLU A 492 6.06 35.88 -10.66
CA GLU A 492 4.94 36.77 -10.35
C GLU A 492 4.14 36.31 -9.13
N MET A 493 3.93 34.99 -8.98
CA MET A 493 3.34 34.44 -7.75
C MET A 493 4.19 34.75 -6.51
N ALA A 494 5.52 34.60 -6.62
CA ALA A 494 6.43 34.95 -5.53
C ALA A 494 6.40 36.45 -5.20
N ARG A 495 6.39 37.31 -6.22
CA ARG A 495 6.27 38.76 -6.07
C ARG A 495 4.96 39.14 -5.38
N TYR A 496 3.84 38.55 -5.81
CA TYR A 496 2.54 38.80 -5.20
C TYR A 496 2.51 38.36 -3.73
N ALA A 497 2.98 37.14 -3.43
CA ALA A 497 2.99 36.60 -2.06
C ALA A 497 3.88 37.41 -1.11
N LYS A 498 4.96 38.02 -1.61
CA LYS A 498 5.84 38.92 -0.84
C LYS A 498 5.14 40.22 -0.44
N ILE A 499 4.26 40.75 -1.29
CA ILE A 499 3.53 42.01 -1.06
C ILE A 499 2.24 41.74 -0.26
N ASN A 500 1.61 40.59 -0.49
CA ASN A 500 0.35 40.17 0.11
C ASN A 500 0.55 38.85 0.87
N PRO A 501 1.03 38.90 2.13
CA PRO A 501 1.24 37.69 2.92
C PRO A 501 -0.03 36.83 2.96
N LEU A 502 0.12 35.55 2.63
CA LEU A 502 -0.99 34.60 2.65
C LEU A 502 -1.39 34.34 4.11
N ALA A 503 -2.66 34.62 4.43
CA ALA A 503 -3.17 34.53 5.80
C ALA A 503 -2.90 33.15 6.41
N GLY A 504 -2.28 33.13 7.60
CA GLY A 504 -1.98 31.89 8.32
C GLY A 504 -0.74 31.14 7.84
N ARG A 505 0.03 31.71 6.90
CA ARG A 505 1.40 31.29 6.61
C ARG A 505 2.38 32.33 7.13
N GLU A 506 3.31 31.90 7.98
CA GLU A 506 4.69 32.36 7.79
C GLU A 506 5.08 31.74 6.46
N VAL A 507 4.80 32.43 5.36
CA VAL A 507 5.43 32.05 4.13
C VAL A 507 6.90 32.29 4.46
N ASP A 508 7.68 31.21 4.56
CA ASP A 508 9.09 31.29 4.26
C ASP A 508 9.16 31.70 2.77
N CYS A 509 8.78 32.96 2.49
CA CYS A 509 9.21 33.77 1.37
C CYS A 509 10.71 34.05 1.55
N VAL A 510 11.44 33.12 2.17
CA VAL A 510 12.88 33.11 2.21
C VAL A 510 13.23 32.26 1.01
N GLY A 511 13.18 32.91 -0.15
CA GLY A 511 14.06 32.49 -1.21
C GLY A 511 15.44 32.34 -0.56
N ASP A 512 16.08 31.23 -0.85
CA ASP A 512 17.53 31.12 -1.03
C ASP A 512 18.17 32.24 -1.91
N GLY A 513 17.49 33.38 -2.13
CA GLY A 513 17.79 34.42 -3.09
C GLY A 513 17.25 34.16 -4.50
N SER A 514 16.67 32.99 -4.79
CA SER A 514 16.34 32.59 -6.18
C SER A 514 15.15 33.31 -6.82
N GLY A 515 14.28 33.93 -6.01
CA GLY A 515 13.09 34.63 -6.50
C GLY A 515 11.89 33.73 -6.82
N TYR A 516 11.88 32.46 -6.35
CA TYR A 516 10.78 31.52 -6.53
C TYR A 516 10.06 31.20 -5.22
N LEU A 517 8.76 30.92 -5.31
CA LEU A 517 7.92 30.59 -4.16
C LEU A 517 7.92 29.07 -3.90
N ARG A 518 8.31 28.65 -2.71
CA ARG A 518 8.28 27.24 -2.27
C ARG A 518 7.62 27.12 -0.91
N GLY A 519 7.04 25.96 -0.64
CA GLY A 519 6.47 25.65 0.66
C GLY A 519 5.79 24.29 0.69
N LYS A 520 5.26 23.94 1.86
CA LYS A 520 4.47 22.72 2.06
C LYS A 520 2.97 23.04 2.17
N ASN A 521 2.14 22.03 1.97
CA ASN A 521 0.72 22.06 2.27
C ASN A 521 -0.09 23.16 1.54
N TRP A 522 0.21 23.47 0.27
CA TRP A 522 -0.54 24.48 -0.51
C TRP A 522 -2.04 24.18 -0.54
N THR A 523 -2.88 25.14 -0.14
CA THR A 523 -4.33 25.02 -0.27
C THR A 523 -4.80 25.40 -1.67
N TRP A 524 -5.97 24.92 -2.07
CA TRP A 524 -6.59 25.33 -3.34
C TRP A 524 -6.92 26.82 -3.37
N LYS A 525 -7.36 27.38 -2.24
CA LYS A 525 -7.64 28.81 -2.12
C LYS A 525 -6.39 29.65 -2.39
N GLU A 526 -5.26 29.30 -1.77
CA GLU A 526 -3.98 29.99 -2.00
C GLU A 526 -3.54 29.86 -3.46
N THR A 527 -3.60 28.64 -4.02
CA THR A 527 -3.23 28.38 -5.42
C THR A 527 -4.07 29.22 -6.39
N GLN A 528 -5.38 29.30 -6.17
CA GLN A 528 -6.29 30.12 -6.99
C GLN A 528 -6.01 31.62 -6.83
N THR A 529 -5.82 32.10 -5.59
CA THR A 529 -5.48 33.51 -5.35
C THR A 529 -4.17 33.88 -6.04
N LEU A 530 -3.14 33.04 -5.98
CA LEU A 530 -1.86 33.28 -6.65
C LEU A 530 -2.03 33.33 -8.17
N ASN A 531 -2.73 32.36 -8.77
CA ASN A 531 -2.95 32.34 -10.22
C ASN A 531 -3.72 33.56 -10.72
N ALA A 532 -4.74 33.99 -9.98
CA ALA A 532 -5.58 35.15 -10.35
C ALA A 532 -4.81 36.47 -10.37
N ASN A 533 -3.63 36.54 -9.77
CA ASN A 533 -2.82 37.75 -9.66
C ASN A 533 -1.54 37.73 -10.51
N VAL A 534 -1.38 36.74 -11.40
CA VAL A 534 -0.28 36.74 -12.39
C VAL A 534 -0.66 37.64 -13.58
N ASP A 535 0.15 38.65 -13.88
CA ASP A 535 -0.06 39.52 -15.05
C ASP A 535 0.45 38.86 -16.35
N TRP A 536 -0.34 37.94 -16.90
CA TRP A 536 -0.02 37.29 -18.17
C TRP A 536 0.08 38.25 -19.36
N SER A 537 -0.51 39.45 -19.27
CA SER A 537 -0.37 40.45 -20.33
C SER A 537 1.05 41.00 -20.42
N ALA A 538 1.77 41.10 -19.29
CA ALA A 538 3.18 41.48 -19.27
C ALA A 538 4.04 40.39 -19.92
N TRP A 539 3.78 39.12 -19.63
CA TRP A 539 4.47 38.00 -20.28
C TRP A 539 4.28 38.00 -21.81
N ASP A 540 3.05 38.23 -22.28
CA ASP A 540 2.78 38.33 -23.71
C ASP A 540 3.59 39.47 -24.36
N ARG A 541 3.68 40.65 -23.71
CA ARG A 541 4.49 41.78 -24.21
C ARG A 541 5.98 41.44 -24.27
N GLU A 542 6.53 40.86 -23.21
CA GLU A 542 7.94 40.44 -23.14
C GLU A 542 8.28 39.46 -24.26
N ARG A 543 7.41 38.47 -24.49
CA ARG A 543 7.59 37.45 -25.53
C ARG A 543 7.51 38.01 -26.95
N THR A 544 6.67 39.02 -27.20
CA THR A 544 6.55 39.64 -28.53
C THR A 544 7.69 40.63 -28.85
N SER A 545 8.43 41.06 -27.83
CA SER A 545 9.53 42.02 -27.97
C SER A 545 10.91 41.35 -28.12
N ALA A 546 10.99 40.07 -27.77
CA ALA A 546 12.15 39.19 -27.96
C ALA A 546 12.04 38.47 -29.32
#